data_AF-A0A819B355-F1
#
_entry.id   AF-A0A819B355-F1
#
_cell.length_a   1.000
_cell.length_b   1.000
_cell.length_c   1.000
_cell.angle_alpha   90.00
_cell.angle_beta   90.00
_cell.angle_gamma   90.00
#
_symmetry.space_group_name_H-M   'P 1'
#
loop_
_entity.id
_entity.type
_entity.pdbx_description
1 polymer ?
#
loop_
_entity_poly.entity_id
_entity_poly.type
_entity_poly.pdbx_seq_one_letter_code
_entity_poly.pdbx_strand_id
1 'polypeptide(L)'
;MDLRNLLLPNSNIYLKLHSILTLLFKYLRLLEFIFAVILYIESAKFLSSHFIQHYFRSKYSLQVSFNFQKASFVQAVHLNNISELFSFFVVMHTTSRTSIQQRSLISQMFLICLHLIQRLLVAKFFVGLFMGIISTVIVYNLKEPIEKPRFRPDQSKFEYEKNQQTFDDSNPSKPSIWNSSWDGFKSENKFPRHFYLIRHGQYFDNARTMEEMKLTLLGKEQLEYTGKRLNQTKTHFDRLIHSGMVRAFESAVIINQQFDSKLDLIEDKSLSEGLPVAPIPYAGINQRDIETYGDRARIDGAFAKYFHRARSDQNKETHDIIVFHANILRYFICKIMQFPVEAWLRITLNHGSITQITILSDGGIVLKTIGDSGFIPANKVTF
;
A
#
# COMPACT_ATOMS: atom_id res chain seq x y z
N MET A 1 -13.50 7.49 -5.62
CA MET A 1 -12.31 8.35 -5.72
C MET A 1 -11.92 8.43 -7.18
N ASP A 2 -12.07 9.62 -7.76
CA ASP A 2 -11.97 9.88 -9.19
C ASP A 2 -10.49 10.07 -9.59
N LEU A 3 -9.95 9.14 -10.38
CA LEU A 3 -8.53 9.08 -10.81
C LEU A 3 -8.17 10.14 -11.87
N ARG A 4 -9.04 11.13 -12.11
CA ARG A 4 -8.87 12.13 -13.19
C ARG A 4 -8.07 13.37 -12.81
N ASN A 5 -7.72 13.56 -11.53
CA ASN A 5 -7.19 14.85 -11.06
C ASN A 5 -5.73 14.85 -10.57
N LEU A 6 -4.88 13.89 -10.96
CA LEU A 6 -3.48 13.87 -10.48
C LEU A 6 -2.38 13.99 -11.53
N LEU A 7 -2.64 14.57 -12.70
CA LEU A 7 -1.57 14.89 -13.66
C LEU A 7 -1.83 16.25 -14.30
N LEU A 8 -0.97 17.23 -13.99
CA LEU A 8 -0.98 18.52 -14.67
C LEU A 8 -0.62 18.34 -16.16
N PRO A 9 -1.27 19.10 -17.07
CA PRO A 9 -1.19 18.91 -18.50
C PRO A 9 -0.13 19.84 -19.09
N ASN A 10 1.01 19.33 -19.55
CA ASN A 10 1.89 20.10 -20.45
C ASN A 10 2.95 19.24 -21.17
N SER A 11 2.52 18.17 -21.83
CA SER A 11 3.34 17.62 -22.91
C SER A 11 2.49 17.42 -24.15
N ASN A 12 2.93 18.04 -25.25
CA ASN A 12 2.38 17.89 -26.60
C ASN A 12 2.31 16.39 -27.01
N ILE A 13 3.08 15.55 -26.32
CA ILE A 13 3.13 14.08 -26.43
C ILE A 13 1.87 13.43 -25.84
N TYR A 14 1.40 13.85 -24.65
CA TYR A 14 0.21 13.26 -24.02
C TYR A 14 -1.06 13.50 -24.84
N LEU A 15 -1.22 14.71 -25.38
CA LEU A 15 -2.34 15.06 -26.27
C LEU A 15 -2.30 14.26 -27.57
N LYS A 16 -1.11 14.08 -28.17
CA LYS A 16 -0.93 13.22 -29.35
C LYS A 16 -1.22 11.75 -29.05
N LEU A 17 -0.76 11.22 -27.91
CA LEU A 17 -1.02 9.83 -27.53
C LEU A 17 -2.49 9.57 -27.21
N HIS A 18 -3.14 10.48 -26.49
CA HIS A 18 -4.57 10.39 -26.20
C HIS A 18 -5.40 10.43 -27.50
N SER A 19 -5.01 11.28 -28.46
CA SER A 19 -5.61 11.33 -29.79
C SER A 19 -5.45 10.01 -30.56
N ILE A 20 -4.23 9.45 -30.58
CA ILE A 20 -3.93 8.17 -31.23
C ILE A 20 -4.73 7.02 -30.58
N LEU A 21 -4.76 6.95 -29.25
CA LEU A 21 -5.52 5.94 -28.50
C LEU A 21 -7.03 6.04 -28.78
N THR A 22 -7.56 7.26 -28.82
CA THR A 22 -8.97 7.51 -29.14
C THR A 22 -9.29 7.09 -30.58
N LEU A 23 -8.38 7.34 -31.52
CA LEU A 23 -8.51 6.93 -32.90
C LEU A 23 -8.47 5.39 -33.03
N LEU A 24 -7.56 4.73 -32.32
CA LEU A 24 -7.42 3.27 -32.30
C LEU A 24 -8.69 2.59 -31.74
N PHE A 25 -9.26 3.14 -30.67
CA PHE A 25 -10.54 2.68 -30.12
C PHE A 25 -11.70 2.86 -31.11
N LYS A 26 -11.72 3.95 -31.89
CA LYS A 26 -12.70 4.15 -32.96
C LYS A 26 -12.53 3.12 -34.08
N TYR A 27 -11.30 2.81 -34.49
CA TYR A 27 -11.02 1.77 -35.50
C TYR A 27 -11.43 0.38 -35.01
N LEU A 28 -11.19 0.05 -33.74
CA LEU A 28 -11.63 -1.22 -33.14
C LEU A 28 -13.15 -1.36 -33.16
N ARG A 29 -13.89 -0.30 -32.77
CA ARG A 29 -15.37 -0.31 -32.86
C ARG A 29 -15.87 -0.38 -34.30
N LEU A 30 -15.18 0.25 -35.25
CA LEU A 30 -15.52 0.18 -36.67
C LEU A 30 -15.31 -1.23 -37.21
N LEU A 31 -14.23 -1.91 -36.81
CA LEU A 31 -13.98 -3.32 -37.15
C LEU A 31 -15.05 -4.25 -36.55
N GLU A 32 -15.43 -4.05 -35.29
CA GLU A 32 -16.53 -4.79 -34.66
C GLU A 32 -17.85 -4.57 -35.43
N PHE A 33 -18.13 -3.34 -35.84
CA PHE A 33 -19.32 -3.00 -36.63
C PHE A 33 -19.30 -3.63 -38.03
N ILE A 34 -18.19 -3.53 -38.78
CA ILE A 34 -18.04 -4.14 -40.10
C ILE A 34 -18.24 -5.66 -40.01
N PHE A 35 -17.67 -6.31 -39.00
CA PHE A 35 -17.88 -7.74 -38.77
C PHE A 35 -19.34 -8.08 -38.46
N ALA A 36 -20.02 -7.29 -37.64
CA ALA A 36 -21.44 -7.47 -37.37
C ALA A 36 -22.29 -7.31 -38.64
N VAL A 37 -21.95 -6.36 -39.52
CA VAL A 37 -22.61 -6.17 -40.82
C VAL A 37 -22.34 -7.35 -41.75
N ILE A 38 -21.12 -7.88 -41.81
CA ILE A 38 -20.80 -9.07 -42.63
C ILE A 38 -21.60 -10.28 -42.14
N LEU A 39 -21.64 -10.52 -40.83
CA LEU A 39 -22.47 -11.57 -40.22
C LEU A 39 -23.95 -11.37 -40.56
N TYR A 40 -24.44 -10.14 -40.49
CA TYR A 40 -25.82 -9.81 -40.88
C TYR A 40 -26.08 -10.09 -42.36
N ILE A 41 -25.22 -9.65 -43.27
CA ILE A 41 -25.37 -9.86 -44.72
C ILE A 41 -25.35 -11.35 -45.07
N GLU A 42 -24.43 -12.12 -44.50
CA GLU A 42 -24.36 -13.57 -44.74
C GLU A 42 -25.59 -14.28 -44.14
N SER A 43 -26.07 -13.87 -42.97
CA SER A 43 -27.34 -14.38 -42.41
C SER A 43 -28.57 -13.99 -43.25
N ALA A 44 -28.56 -12.80 -43.86
CA ALA A 44 -29.65 -12.30 -44.71
C ALA A 44 -29.66 -12.99 -46.09
N LYS A 45 -28.49 -13.28 -46.68
CA LYS A 45 -28.36 -14.11 -47.90
C LYS A 45 -28.85 -15.54 -47.66
N PHE A 46 -28.59 -16.09 -46.47
CA PHE A 46 -29.12 -17.38 -46.05
C PHE A 46 -30.65 -17.35 -45.93
N LEU A 47 -31.21 -16.32 -45.30
CA LEU A 47 -32.65 -16.13 -45.22
C LEU A 47 -33.29 -15.93 -46.60
N SER A 48 -32.70 -15.15 -47.50
CA SER A 48 -33.26 -14.85 -48.83
C SER A 48 -33.18 -16.02 -49.80
N SER A 49 -32.08 -16.79 -49.80
CA SER A 49 -31.94 -18.01 -50.61
C SER A 49 -32.94 -19.11 -50.19
N HIS A 50 -33.25 -19.21 -48.90
CA HIS A 50 -34.26 -20.14 -48.38
C HIS A 50 -35.70 -19.62 -48.51
N PHE A 51 -35.91 -18.30 -48.42
CA PHE A 51 -37.22 -17.67 -48.65
C PHE A 51 -37.65 -17.83 -50.10
N ILE A 52 -36.76 -17.68 -51.08
CA ILE A 52 -37.12 -17.83 -52.50
C ILE A 52 -37.47 -19.29 -52.85
N GLN A 53 -36.83 -20.28 -52.20
CA GLN A 53 -37.18 -21.70 -52.41
C GLN A 53 -38.48 -22.14 -51.72
N HIS A 54 -38.88 -21.49 -50.61
CA HIS A 54 -40.10 -21.85 -49.87
C HIS A 54 -41.32 -20.95 -50.17
N TYR A 55 -41.11 -19.68 -50.53
CA TYR A 55 -42.18 -18.71 -50.82
C TYR A 55 -42.94 -19.04 -52.11
N PHE A 56 -42.32 -19.75 -53.06
CA PHE A 56 -43.03 -20.29 -54.22
C PHE A 56 -43.86 -21.55 -53.93
N ARG A 57 -43.81 -22.10 -52.70
CA ARG A 57 -44.46 -23.38 -52.38
C ARG A 57 -45.59 -23.32 -51.36
N SER A 58 -45.78 -22.25 -50.61
CA SER A 58 -46.90 -22.16 -49.66
C SER A 58 -47.44 -20.74 -49.55
N LYS A 59 -48.51 -20.48 -50.32
CA LYS A 59 -49.39 -19.34 -50.09
C LYS A 59 -50.25 -19.63 -48.86
N TYR A 60 -50.45 -18.58 -48.06
CA TYR A 60 -51.34 -18.45 -46.90
C TYR A 60 -50.81 -18.84 -45.50
N SER A 61 -51.01 -17.89 -44.59
CA SER A 61 -50.93 -17.97 -43.13
C SER A 61 -49.53 -18.03 -42.50
N LEU A 62 -48.91 -16.86 -42.23
CA LEU A 62 -48.04 -16.63 -41.06
C LEU A 62 -47.48 -15.19 -41.10
N GLN A 63 -48.35 -14.20 -40.89
CA GLN A 63 -47.95 -12.78 -40.86
C GLN A 63 -47.74 -12.24 -39.44
N VAL A 64 -47.83 -13.08 -38.39
CA VAL A 64 -47.83 -12.62 -36.99
C VAL A 64 -46.57 -13.03 -36.19
N SER A 65 -45.83 -14.06 -36.62
CA SER A 65 -44.69 -14.60 -35.84
C SER A 65 -43.32 -13.96 -36.18
N PHE A 66 -43.21 -13.23 -37.28
CA PHE A 66 -41.91 -12.80 -37.84
C PHE A 66 -41.37 -11.48 -37.26
N ASN A 67 -42.24 -10.60 -36.73
CA ASN A 67 -41.81 -9.33 -36.13
C ASN A 67 -41.14 -9.53 -34.75
N PHE A 68 -41.43 -10.63 -34.05
CA PHE A 68 -40.85 -10.90 -32.73
C PHE A 68 -39.41 -11.44 -32.80
N GLN A 69 -39.07 -12.22 -33.85
CA GLN A 69 -37.75 -12.84 -34.02
C GLN A 69 -36.70 -11.93 -34.67
N LYS A 70 -37.11 -11.00 -35.55
CA LYS A 70 -36.20 -10.00 -36.14
C LYS A 70 -35.74 -8.98 -35.11
N ALA A 71 -36.62 -8.57 -34.20
CA ALA A 71 -36.31 -7.63 -33.13
C ALA A 71 -35.30 -8.20 -32.11
N SER A 72 -35.44 -9.49 -31.77
CA SER A 72 -34.59 -10.17 -30.79
C SER A 72 -33.20 -10.53 -31.33
N PHE A 73 -33.05 -10.89 -32.61
CA PHE A 73 -31.72 -11.09 -33.22
C PHE A 73 -30.93 -9.78 -33.37
N VAL A 74 -31.60 -8.70 -33.78
CA VAL A 74 -30.96 -7.38 -33.88
C VAL A 74 -30.59 -6.84 -32.50
N GLN A 75 -31.41 -7.06 -31.46
CA GLN A 75 -31.06 -6.72 -30.08
C GLN A 75 -29.90 -7.57 -29.53
N ALA A 76 -29.84 -8.87 -29.84
CA ALA A 76 -28.77 -9.78 -29.39
C ALA A 76 -27.41 -9.51 -30.05
N VAL A 77 -27.37 -8.98 -31.27
CA VAL A 77 -26.13 -8.53 -31.93
C VAL A 77 -25.70 -7.14 -31.43
N HIS A 78 -26.65 -6.30 -30.99
CA HIS A 78 -26.37 -4.97 -30.44
C HIS A 78 -25.86 -4.99 -29.00
N LEU A 79 -26.11 -6.06 -28.26
CA LEU A 79 -25.61 -6.31 -26.92
C LEU A 79 -24.42 -7.25 -27.03
N ASN A 80 -23.24 -6.84 -26.56
CA ASN A 80 -21.96 -7.56 -26.60
C ASN A 80 -21.93 -8.89 -25.81
N ASN A 81 -23.04 -9.60 -25.68
CA ASN A 81 -23.21 -10.72 -24.78
C ASN A 81 -23.29 -12.04 -25.54
N ILE A 82 -22.14 -12.71 -25.67
CA ILE A 82 -21.97 -14.02 -26.34
C ILE A 82 -22.97 -15.07 -25.82
N SER A 83 -23.43 -14.94 -24.56
CA SER A 83 -24.40 -15.86 -23.94
C SER A 83 -25.79 -15.81 -24.58
N GLU A 84 -26.25 -14.66 -25.05
CA GLU A 84 -27.58 -14.52 -25.68
C GLU A 84 -27.59 -15.07 -27.10
N LEU A 85 -26.49 -14.86 -27.84
CA LEU A 85 -26.24 -15.45 -29.15
C LEU A 85 -26.20 -16.99 -29.08
N PHE A 86 -25.54 -17.53 -28.05
CA PHE A 86 -25.51 -18.98 -27.80
C PHE A 86 -26.91 -19.53 -27.48
N SER A 87 -27.68 -18.81 -26.67
CA SER A 87 -29.05 -19.18 -26.31
C SER A 87 -29.99 -19.18 -27.54
N PHE A 88 -29.83 -18.21 -28.45
CA PHE A 88 -30.58 -18.16 -29.70
C PHE A 88 -30.30 -19.37 -30.61
N PHE A 89 -29.03 -19.78 -30.75
CA PHE A 89 -28.66 -20.96 -31.54
C PHE A 89 -29.17 -22.26 -30.93
N VAL A 90 -29.14 -22.39 -29.61
CA VAL A 90 -29.70 -23.56 -28.89
C VAL A 90 -31.20 -23.66 -29.15
N VAL A 91 -31.95 -22.55 -29.04
CA VAL A 91 -33.40 -22.53 -29.26
C VAL A 91 -33.75 -22.88 -30.71
N MET A 92 -33.00 -22.38 -31.70
CA MET A 92 -33.17 -22.74 -33.12
C MET A 92 -32.90 -24.22 -33.40
N HIS A 93 -31.92 -24.82 -32.71
CA HIS A 93 -31.60 -26.24 -32.86
C HIS A 93 -32.67 -27.15 -32.21
N THR A 94 -33.31 -26.71 -31.12
CA THR A 94 -34.32 -27.51 -30.39
C THR A 94 -35.74 -27.38 -30.94
N THR A 95 -36.08 -26.26 -31.59
CA THR A 95 -37.46 -25.99 -32.06
C THR A 95 -37.75 -26.43 -33.50
N SER A 96 -36.74 -26.85 -34.26
CA SER A 96 -36.92 -27.10 -35.69
C SER A 96 -37.21 -28.59 -36.01
N ARG A 97 -38.44 -28.89 -36.49
CA ARG A 97 -38.77 -30.16 -37.17
C ARG A 97 -38.17 -30.13 -38.59
N THR A 98 -36.85 -30.15 -38.66
CA THR A 98 -36.08 -29.97 -39.90
C THR A 98 -35.45 -31.29 -40.34
N SER A 99 -35.30 -31.47 -41.66
CA SER A 99 -34.73 -32.68 -42.25
C SER A 99 -33.25 -32.85 -41.86
N ILE A 100 -32.71 -34.08 -41.96
CA ILE A 100 -31.32 -34.41 -41.57
C ILE A 100 -30.28 -33.48 -42.23
N GLN A 101 -30.51 -33.06 -43.48
CA GLN A 101 -29.65 -32.11 -44.19
C GLN A 101 -29.64 -30.71 -43.55
N GLN A 102 -30.77 -30.24 -43.03
CA GLN A 102 -30.88 -28.92 -42.39
C GLN A 102 -30.15 -28.88 -41.03
N ARG A 103 -30.16 -29.98 -40.27
CA ARG A 103 -29.38 -30.09 -39.01
C ARG A 103 -27.87 -30.09 -39.26
N SER A 104 -27.42 -30.73 -40.34
CA SER A 104 -26.02 -30.69 -40.77
C SER A 104 -25.56 -29.27 -41.09
N LEU A 105 -26.39 -28.48 -41.77
CA LEU A 105 -26.06 -27.11 -42.17
C LEU A 105 -26.04 -26.15 -40.96
N ILE A 106 -27.02 -26.28 -40.04
CA ILE A 106 -27.04 -25.51 -38.78
C ILE A 106 -25.79 -25.82 -37.94
N SER A 107 -25.37 -27.08 -37.88
CA SER A 107 -24.15 -27.49 -37.17
C SER A 107 -22.89 -26.88 -37.80
N GLN A 108 -22.80 -26.85 -39.13
CA GLN A 108 -21.70 -26.18 -39.84
C GLN A 108 -21.66 -24.68 -39.58
N MET A 109 -22.81 -24.01 -39.57
CA MET A 109 -22.90 -22.58 -39.24
C MET A 109 -22.51 -22.29 -37.79
N PHE A 110 -22.90 -23.15 -36.85
CA PHE A 110 -22.49 -23.04 -35.45
C PHE A 110 -20.97 -23.18 -35.29
N LEU A 111 -20.37 -24.15 -35.99
CA LEU A 111 -18.91 -24.31 -36.05
C LEU A 111 -18.22 -23.06 -36.60
N ILE A 112 -18.73 -22.48 -37.69
CA ILE A 112 -18.17 -21.24 -38.27
C ILE A 112 -18.29 -20.07 -37.28
N CYS A 113 -19.43 -19.91 -36.61
CA CYS A 113 -19.61 -18.89 -35.57
C CYS A 113 -18.65 -19.07 -34.40
N LEU A 114 -18.43 -20.30 -33.95
CA LEU A 114 -17.49 -20.61 -32.87
C LEU A 114 -16.05 -20.25 -33.25
N HIS A 115 -15.63 -20.57 -34.48
CA HIS A 115 -14.31 -20.20 -35.00
C HIS A 115 -14.14 -18.68 -35.12
N LEU A 116 -15.19 -17.95 -35.51
CA LEU A 116 -15.17 -16.48 -35.58
C LEU A 116 -15.08 -15.86 -34.18
N ILE A 117 -15.84 -16.37 -33.21
CA ILE A 117 -15.77 -15.92 -31.81
C ILE A 117 -14.37 -16.19 -31.22
N GLN A 118 -13.80 -17.36 -31.48
CA GLN A 118 -12.45 -17.69 -31.03
C GLN A 118 -11.40 -16.73 -31.62
N ARG A 119 -11.49 -16.41 -32.92
CA ARG A 119 -10.60 -15.43 -33.56
C ARG A 119 -10.76 -14.02 -32.98
N LEU A 120 -11.98 -13.61 -32.64
CA LEU A 120 -12.26 -12.32 -31.98
C LEU A 120 -11.69 -12.25 -30.57
N LEU A 121 -11.82 -13.33 -29.78
CA LEU A 121 -11.25 -13.40 -28.44
C LEU A 121 -9.71 -13.35 -28.47
N VAL A 122 -9.10 -14.06 -29.42
CA VAL A 122 -7.65 -14.03 -29.65
C VAL A 122 -7.20 -12.62 -30.05
N ALA A 123 -7.91 -11.96 -30.97
CA ALA A 123 -7.60 -10.58 -31.35
C ALA A 123 -7.72 -9.60 -30.17
N LYS A 124 -8.77 -9.72 -29.33
CA LYS A 124 -8.94 -8.89 -28.11
C LYS A 124 -7.82 -9.12 -27.10
N PHE A 125 -7.39 -10.37 -26.92
CA PHE A 125 -6.25 -10.71 -26.06
C PHE A 125 -4.96 -10.02 -26.53
N PHE A 126 -4.62 -10.13 -27.81
CA PHE A 126 -3.40 -9.51 -28.35
C PHE A 126 -3.43 -7.99 -28.34
N VAL A 127 -4.60 -7.37 -28.57
CA VAL A 127 -4.76 -5.91 -28.42
C VAL A 127 -4.56 -5.49 -26.97
N GLY A 128 -5.13 -6.22 -26.00
CA GLY A 128 -4.92 -5.95 -24.58
C GLY A 128 -3.45 -6.07 -24.16
N LEU A 129 -2.75 -7.11 -24.64
CA LEU A 129 -1.33 -7.32 -24.41
C LEU A 129 -0.49 -6.15 -24.97
N PHE A 130 -0.77 -5.74 -26.22
CA PHE A 130 -0.08 -4.63 -26.87
C PHE A 130 -0.29 -3.31 -26.12
N MET A 131 -1.50 -3.05 -25.64
CA MET A 131 -1.83 -1.86 -24.83
C MET A 131 -1.12 -1.87 -23.46
N GLY A 132 -0.96 -3.04 -22.85
CA GLY A 132 -0.18 -3.22 -21.63
C GLY A 132 1.31 -2.95 -21.83
N ILE A 133 1.88 -3.44 -22.94
CA ILE A 133 3.28 -3.19 -23.31
C ILE A 133 3.50 -1.70 -23.57
N ILE A 134 2.63 -1.05 -24.36
CA ILE A 134 2.71 0.39 -24.62
C ILE A 134 2.61 1.20 -23.33
N SER A 135 1.66 0.88 -22.44
CA SER A 135 1.53 1.56 -21.15
C SER A 135 2.78 1.42 -20.29
N THR A 136 3.39 0.23 -20.27
CA THR A 136 4.62 -0.02 -19.52
C THR A 136 5.80 0.78 -20.09
N VAL A 137 5.94 0.81 -21.42
CA VAL A 137 6.99 1.58 -22.11
C VAL A 137 6.80 3.09 -21.89
N ILE A 138 5.57 3.58 -21.90
CA ILE A 138 5.25 4.99 -21.60
C ILE A 138 5.61 5.33 -20.14
N VAL A 139 5.21 4.49 -19.17
CA VAL A 139 5.54 4.71 -17.75
C VAL A 139 7.06 4.68 -17.53
N TYR A 140 7.76 3.81 -18.24
CA TYR A 140 9.22 3.72 -18.15
C TYR A 140 9.93 4.93 -18.78
N ASN A 141 9.43 5.44 -19.91
CA ASN A 141 10.04 6.56 -20.65
C ASN A 141 9.55 7.96 -20.21
N LEU A 142 8.41 8.07 -19.51
CA LEU A 142 7.92 9.30 -18.87
C LEU A 142 8.36 9.42 -17.41
N LYS A 143 9.07 8.43 -16.88
CA LYS A 143 9.83 8.60 -15.65
C LYS A 143 10.93 9.61 -15.99
N GLU A 144 10.69 10.88 -15.67
CA GLU A 144 11.76 11.86 -15.50
C GLU A 144 12.90 11.15 -14.78
N PRO A 145 14.16 11.28 -15.24
CA PRO A 145 15.26 10.75 -14.46
C PRO A 145 15.06 11.34 -13.08
N ILE A 146 14.76 10.47 -12.11
CA ILE A 146 14.89 10.83 -10.70
C ILE A 146 16.30 11.37 -10.67
N GLU A 147 16.44 12.70 -10.50
CA GLU A 147 17.72 13.28 -10.10
C GLU A 147 18.17 12.31 -9.02
N LYS A 148 19.25 11.55 -9.29
CA LYS A 148 19.85 10.70 -8.27
C LYS A 148 19.81 11.60 -7.05
N PRO A 149 19.10 11.22 -5.96
CA PRO A 149 19.07 12.07 -4.78
C PRO A 149 20.53 12.41 -4.60
N ARG A 150 20.89 13.70 -4.64
CA ARG A 150 22.27 14.09 -4.40
C ARG A 150 22.52 13.49 -3.05
N PHE A 151 23.15 12.32 -3.05
CA PHE A 151 23.54 11.65 -1.84
C PHE A 151 24.44 12.73 -1.28
N ARG A 152 24.00 13.34 -0.17
CA ARG A 152 25.00 13.91 0.71
C ARG A 152 26.00 12.77 0.85
N PRO A 153 27.28 12.98 0.51
CA PRO A 153 28.28 11.96 0.73
C PRO A 153 28.02 11.42 2.12
N ASP A 154 27.87 10.09 2.20
CA ASP A 154 27.39 9.40 3.39
C ASP A 154 27.93 10.08 4.64
N GLN A 155 27.08 10.92 5.23
CA GLN A 155 27.47 11.68 6.41
C GLN A 155 27.67 10.71 7.56
N SER A 156 27.13 9.49 7.52
CA SER A 156 27.39 8.51 8.57
C SER A 156 28.80 7.94 8.48
N LYS A 157 29.37 7.70 7.30
CA LYS A 157 30.80 7.34 7.21
C LYS A 157 31.71 8.50 7.63
N PHE A 158 31.41 9.72 7.17
CA PHE A 158 32.19 10.91 7.56
C PHE A 158 31.99 11.31 9.03
N GLU A 159 30.80 11.17 9.60
CA GLU A 159 30.50 11.40 11.02
C GLU A 159 31.01 10.25 11.87
N TYR A 160 30.97 9.00 11.42
CA TYR A 160 31.58 7.86 12.11
C TYR A 160 33.10 8.01 12.15
N GLU A 161 33.76 8.34 11.03
CA GLU A 161 35.22 8.60 10.99
C GLU A 161 35.59 9.86 11.82
N LYS A 162 34.76 10.90 11.80
CA LYS A 162 34.93 12.10 12.65
C LYS A 162 34.63 11.83 14.13
N ASN A 163 33.70 10.93 14.45
CA ASN A 163 33.37 10.51 15.80
C ASN A 163 34.40 9.49 16.34
N GLN A 164 35.02 8.68 15.47
CA GLN A 164 36.20 7.88 15.84
C GLN A 164 37.42 8.76 16.13
N GLN A 165 37.58 9.90 15.43
CA GLN A 165 38.56 10.92 15.84
C GLN A 165 38.29 11.52 17.24
N THR A 166 37.08 11.36 17.79
CA THR A 166 36.76 11.77 19.18
C THR A 166 36.83 10.64 20.22
N PHE A 167 36.94 9.37 19.82
CA PHE A 167 37.31 8.28 20.72
C PHE A 167 38.82 8.05 20.68
N ASP A 168 39.57 9.14 20.89
CA ASP A 168 40.98 9.05 21.23
C ASP A 168 41.10 8.69 22.72
N ASP A 169 40.97 7.39 23.02
CA ASP A 169 41.14 6.83 24.37
C ASP A 169 42.56 7.03 24.92
N SER A 170 43.50 7.58 24.13
CA SER A 170 44.84 7.91 24.62
C SER A 170 44.82 9.04 25.67
N ASN A 171 43.73 9.81 25.74
CA ASN A 171 43.56 10.86 26.74
C ASN A 171 42.18 10.80 27.43
N PRO A 172 42.03 9.99 28.51
CA PRO A 172 40.78 9.88 29.27
C PRO A 172 40.31 11.19 29.93
N SER A 173 41.13 12.25 29.90
CA SER A 173 40.78 13.60 30.35
C SER A 173 39.98 14.42 29.32
N LYS A 174 39.83 13.93 28.08
CA LYS A 174 39.09 14.65 27.02
C LYS A 174 37.64 14.13 26.98
N PRO A 175 36.66 14.85 27.56
CA PRO A 175 35.28 14.39 27.55
C PRO A 175 34.74 14.30 26.12
N SER A 176 33.89 13.29 25.86
CA SER A 176 33.11 13.25 24.63
C SER A 176 32.30 14.54 24.50
N ILE A 177 32.39 15.21 23.34
CA ILE A 177 31.75 16.51 23.14
C ILE A 177 30.25 16.28 22.91
N TRP A 178 29.43 16.56 23.93
CA TRP A 178 27.98 16.66 23.76
C TRP A 178 27.65 17.79 22.78
N ASN A 179 26.95 17.48 21.69
CA ASN A 179 26.43 18.49 20.78
C ASN A 179 25.14 19.09 21.36
N SER A 180 25.22 20.26 22.00
CA SER A 180 24.05 20.95 22.56
C SER A 180 23.06 21.50 21.52
N SER A 181 23.42 21.52 20.23
CA SER A 181 22.58 22.01 19.12
C SER A 181 22.08 20.87 18.22
N TRP A 182 22.03 19.64 18.76
CA TRP A 182 21.67 18.42 18.03
C TRP A 182 20.30 18.47 17.33
N ASP A 183 19.35 19.26 17.84
CA ASP A 183 18.01 19.44 17.27
C ASP A 183 17.85 20.70 16.42
N GLY A 184 18.88 21.55 16.32
CA GLY A 184 18.84 22.80 15.55
C GLY A 184 17.95 23.90 16.13
N PHE A 185 17.45 23.74 17.36
CA PHE A 185 16.60 24.74 18.03
C PHE A 185 17.38 25.55 19.08
N LYS A 186 16.96 26.79 19.32
CA LYS A 186 17.48 27.64 20.40
C LYS A 186 16.78 27.33 21.72
N SER A 187 17.49 27.45 22.84
CA SER A 187 16.96 27.29 24.20
C SER A 187 16.11 28.50 24.63
N GLU A 188 15.01 28.75 23.92
CA GLU A 188 14.13 29.90 24.19
C GLU A 188 12.99 29.54 25.16
N ASN A 189 12.63 28.26 25.22
CA ASN A 189 11.55 27.75 26.04
C ASN A 189 12.07 26.97 27.25
N LYS A 190 11.50 27.22 28.44
CA LYS A 190 11.87 26.59 29.72
C LYS A 190 11.15 25.26 30.00
N PHE A 191 10.14 24.89 29.22
CA PHE A 191 9.34 23.71 29.50
C PHE A 191 9.98 22.43 28.95
N PRO A 192 10.16 21.39 29.79
CA PRO A 192 10.65 20.10 29.34
C PRO A 192 9.57 19.35 28.53
N ARG A 193 10.02 18.36 27.76
CA ARG A 193 9.16 17.42 27.04
C ARG A 193 9.47 16.00 27.48
N HIS A 194 8.46 15.30 27.98
CA HIS A 194 8.55 13.94 28.46
C HIS A 194 7.91 12.98 27.45
N PHE A 195 8.59 11.86 27.20
CA PHE A 195 8.15 10.84 26.26
C PHE A 195 8.10 9.49 26.95
N TYR A 196 6.99 8.79 26.74
CA TYR A 196 6.77 7.41 27.16
C TYR A 196 6.65 6.57 25.89
N LEU A 197 7.78 5.97 25.50
CA LEU A 197 7.93 5.23 24.26
C LEU A 197 7.66 3.76 24.54
N ILE A 198 6.67 3.21 23.85
CA ILE A 198 6.13 1.88 24.14
C ILE A 198 6.31 0.98 22.93
N ARG A 199 6.94 -0.17 23.12
CA ARG A 199 6.93 -1.23 22.11
C ARG A 199 5.55 -1.89 22.10
N HIS A 200 4.98 -2.13 20.93
CA HIS A 200 3.74 -2.90 20.78
C HIS A 200 3.77 -4.25 21.53
N GLY A 201 2.61 -4.83 21.80
CA GLY A 201 2.49 -6.16 22.42
C GLY A 201 2.87 -7.31 21.49
N GLN A 202 2.96 -8.51 22.05
CA GLN A 202 3.18 -9.72 21.26
C GLN A 202 2.08 -9.89 20.21
N TYR A 203 2.48 -10.23 18.98
CA TYR A 203 1.60 -10.33 17.83
C TYR A 203 1.91 -11.59 17.01
N PHE A 204 1.01 -11.96 16.09
CA PHE A 204 1.24 -13.05 15.15
C PHE A 204 2.19 -12.59 14.04
N ASP A 205 3.46 -12.98 14.11
CA ASP A 205 4.51 -12.59 13.18
C ASP A 205 4.54 -13.42 11.87
N ASN A 206 3.82 -14.53 11.85
CA ASN A 206 3.68 -15.47 10.73
C ASN A 206 2.36 -15.31 9.97
N ALA A 207 1.67 -14.18 10.12
CA ALA A 207 0.42 -13.90 9.41
C ALA A 207 0.64 -13.73 7.89
N ARG A 208 -0.40 -13.99 7.09
CA ARG A 208 -0.30 -13.94 5.62
C ARG A 208 -0.26 -12.52 5.07
N THR A 209 -0.90 -11.58 5.76
CA THR A 209 -0.94 -10.17 5.39
C THR A 209 -0.54 -9.27 6.57
N MET A 210 -0.11 -8.04 6.29
CA MET A 210 0.29 -7.08 7.32
C MET A 210 -0.88 -6.70 8.24
N GLU A 211 -2.10 -6.71 7.71
CA GLU A 211 -3.34 -6.42 8.45
C GLU A 211 -3.74 -7.54 9.41
N GLU A 212 -3.26 -8.76 9.15
CA GLU A 212 -3.47 -9.95 9.99
C GLU A 212 -2.40 -10.12 11.07
N MET A 213 -1.32 -9.32 11.05
CA MET A 213 -0.28 -9.29 12.09
C MET A 213 -0.76 -8.62 13.39
N LYS A 214 -1.89 -9.11 13.92
CA LYS A 214 -2.61 -8.60 15.10
C LYS A 214 -2.02 -9.13 16.40
N LEU A 215 -2.39 -8.49 17.51
CA LEU A 215 -2.00 -8.91 18.84
C LEU A 215 -2.53 -10.31 19.17
N THR A 216 -1.67 -11.09 19.81
CA THR A 216 -2.07 -12.34 20.47
C THR A 216 -2.84 -12.03 21.76
N LEU A 217 -3.46 -13.06 22.38
CA LEU A 217 -4.08 -12.88 23.70
C LEU A 217 -3.06 -12.43 24.76
N LEU A 218 -1.87 -13.04 24.77
CA LEU A 218 -0.79 -12.64 25.66
C LEU A 218 -0.35 -11.19 25.38
N GLY A 219 -0.26 -10.80 24.12
CA GLY A 219 0.01 -9.41 23.72
C GLY A 219 -0.99 -8.45 24.34
N LYS A 220 -2.30 -8.73 24.24
CA LYS A 220 -3.34 -7.89 24.85
C LYS A 220 -3.14 -7.76 26.36
N GLU A 221 -2.89 -8.87 27.06
CA GLU A 221 -2.62 -8.85 28.49
C GLU A 221 -1.38 -8.01 28.86
N GLN A 222 -0.29 -8.10 28.08
CA GLN A 222 0.90 -7.27 28.27
C GLN A 222 0.53 -5.78 28.25
N LEU A 223 -0.27 -5.34 27.27
CA LEU A 223 -0.66 -3.92 27.19
C LEU A 223 -1.66 -3.49 28.25
N GLU A 224 -2.47 -4.40 28.80
CA GLU A 224 -3.27 -4.08 29.98
C GLU A 224 -2.37 -3.74 31.17
N TYR A 225 -1.30 -4.52 31.40
CA TYR A 225 -0.31 -4.18 32.43
C TYR A 225 0.39 -2.85 32.14
N THR A 226 0.77 -2.61 30.88
CA THR A 226 1.39 -1.33 30.46
C THR A 226 0.48 -0.15 30.72
N GLY A 227 -0.79 -0.22 30.30
CA GLY A 227 -1.77 0.85 30.54
C GLY A 227 -2.06 1.07 32.03
N LYS A 228 -2.20 -0.01 32.81
CA LYS A 228 -2.35 0.08 34.27
C LYS A 228 -1.14 0.74 34.92
N ARG A 229 0.08 0.38 34.51
CA ARG A 229 1.32 1.00 35.01
C ARG A 229 1.36 2.50 34.71
N LEU A 230 0.99 2.92 33.50
CA LEU A 230 0.94 4.34 33.14
C LEU A 230 -0.14 5.08 33.94
N ASN A 231 -1.34 4.50 34.14
CA ASN A 231 -2.39 5.14 34.93
C ASN A 231 -1.98 5.29 36.42
N GLN A 232 -1.18 4.36 36.94
CA GLN A 232 -0.65 4.41 38.31
C GLN A 232 0.35 5.55 38.53
N THR A 233 1.00 6.09 37.50
CA THR A 233 1.93 7.22 37.68
C THR A 233 1.20 8.52 38.00
N LYS A 234 -0.13 8.57 37.77
CA LYS A 234 -0.97 9.78 37.92
C LYS A 234 -0.44 10.98 37.13
N THR A 235 0.31 10.71 36.07
CA THR A 235 0.77 11.72 35.11
C THR A 235 -0.38 12.12 34.21
N HIS A 236 -0.52 13.44 33.97
CA HIS A 236 -1.41 13.93 32.93
C HIS A 236 -0.71 13.81 31.57
N PHE A 237 -1.17 12.87 30.74
CA PHE A 237 -0.66 12.68 29.39
C PHE A 237 -1.41 13.58 28.41
N ASP A 238 -0.70 14.24 27.51
CA ASP A 238 -1.29 15.17 26.55
C ASP A 238 -1.79 14.45 25.28
N ARG A 239 -1.04 13.43 24.83
CA ARG A 239 -1.30 12.75 23.54
C ARG A 239 -0.91 11.28 23.59
N LEU A 240 -1.63 10.46 22.83
CA LEU A 240 -1.28 9.08 22.54
C LEU A 240 -1.09 8.90 21.03
N ILE A 241 0.16 8.88 20.61
CA ILE A 241 0.56 8.69 19.21
C ILE A 241 0.84 7.20 18.98
N HIS A 242 0.48 6.68 17.81
CA HIS A 242 0.83 5.32 17.42
C HIS A 242 1.29 5.20 15.97
N SER A 243 2.10 4.18 15.71
CA SER A 243 2.43 3.77 14.35
C SER A 243 1.19 3.30 13.57
N GLY A 244 1.19 3.49 12.24
CA GLY A 244 0.15 2.97 11.34
C GLY A 244 0.11 1.45 11.14
N MET A 245 0.95 0.67 11.83
CA MET A 245 0.88 -0.80 11.79
C MET A 245 -0.16 -1.34 12.77
N VAL A 246 -0.93 -2.35 12.35
CA VAL A 246 -2.10 -2.86 13.10
C VAL A 246 -1.78 -3.23 14.56
N ARG A 247 -0.67 -3.93 14.82
CA ARG A 247 -0.22 -4.28 16.18
C ARG A 247 0.03 -3.06 17.08
N ALA A 248 0.52 -1.95 16.52
CA ALA A 248 0.75 -0.72 17.29
C ALA A 248 -0.57 0.01 17.57
N PHE A 249 -1.48 0.06 16.60
CA PHE A 249 -2.82 0.59 16.79
C PHE A 249 -3.61 -0.19 17.86
N GLU A 250 -3.68 -1.53 17.77
CA GLU A 250 -4.35 -2.35 18.77
C GLU A 250 -3.72 -2.17 20.16
N SER A 251 -2.40 -2.05 20.23
CA SER A 251 -1.70 -1.77 21.50
C SER A 251 -2.12 -0.43 22.09
N ALA A 252 -2.16 0.62 21.28
CA ALA A 252 -2.55 1.97 21.68
C ALA A 252 -4.00 2.00 22.20
N VAL A 253 -4.92 1.30 21.53
CA VAL A 253 -6.32 1.17 21.97
C VAL A 253 -6.40 0.54 23.36
N ILE A 254 -5.71 -0.58 23.60
CA ILE A 254 -5.76 -1.31 24.88
C ILE A 254 -5.16 -0.48 26.01
N ILE A 255 -4.04 0.21 25.76
CA ILE A 255 -3.42 1.11 26.74
C ILE A 255 -4.40 2.23 27.11
N ASN A 256 -5.02 2.87 26.12
CA ASN A 256 -5.98 3.96 26.34
C ASN A 256 -7.21 3.50 27.13
N GLN A 257 -7.62 2.23 26.97
CA GLN A 257 -8.71 1.66 27.75
C GLN A 257 -8.43 1.60 29.26
N GLN A 258 -7.15 1.62 29.69
CA GLN A 258 -6.78 1.59 31.11
C GLN A 258 -6.79 2.97 31.78
N PHE A 259 -6.89 4.07 31.03
CA PHE A 259 -6.95 5.42 31.60
C PHE A 259 -8.37 5.82 32.01
N ASP A 260 -8.47 6.58 33.10
CA ASP A 260 -9.76 7.10 33.60
C ASP A 260 -10.40 8.04 32.55
N SER A 261 -9.58 8.92 31.97
CA SER A 261 -9.94 9.78 30.83
C SER A 261 -9.22 9.31 29.57
N LYS A 262 -9.98 9.10 28.48
CA LYS A 262 -9.41 8.66 27.20
C LYS A 262 -8.64 9.79 26.52
N LEU A 263 -7.49 9.44 25.96
CA LEU A 263 -6.67 10.31 25.11
C LEU A 263 -7.08 10.15 23.65
N ASP A 264 -6.86 11.19 22.86
CA ASP A 264 -6.97 11.09 21.41
C ASP A 264 -5.88 10.17 20.86
N LEU A 265 -6.30 9.23 20.00
CA LEU A 265 -5.40 8.34 19.28
C LEU A 265 -4.95 9.00 17.98
N ILE A 266 -3.66 9.29 17.87
CA ILE A 266 -3.08 9.98 16.72
C ILE A 266 -2.21 9.00 15.93
N GLU A 267 -2.66 8.62 14.73
CA GLU A 267 -1.86 7.79 13.83
C GLU A 267 -0.74 8.61 13.19
N ASP A 268 0.48 8.06 13.20
CA ASP A 268 1.57 8.51 12.35
C ASP A 268 2.28 7.33 11.66
N LYS A 269 2.08 7.24 10.34
CA LYS A 269 2.69 6.20 9.49
C LYS A 269 4.21 6.30 9.40
N SER A 270 4.81 7.46 9.69
CA SER A 270 6.27 7.63 9.72
C SER A 270 6.93 6.79 10.82
N LEU A 271 6.17 6.40 11.86
CA LEU A 271 6.61 5.54 12.95
C LEU A 271 6.49 4.03 12.64
N SER A 272 6.11 3.62 11.42
CA SER A 272 6.05 2.20 11.02
C SER A 272 7.42 1.52 11.12
N GLU A 273 7.50 0.25 11.53
CA GLU A 273 8.77 -0.45 11.70
C GLU A 273 9.63 -0.38 10.43
N GLY A 274 10.95 -0.42 10.58
CA GLY A 274 11.88 -0.39 9.45
C GLY A 274 13.31 -0.67 9.85
N LEU A 275 14.21 -0.58 8.87
CA LEU A 275 15.65 -0.75 9.08
C LEU A 275 16.39 0.60 9.02
N PRO A 276 16.93 1.10 10.15
CA PRO A 276 17.54 2.43 10.18
C PRO A 276 18.96 2.47 9.61
N VAL A 277 19.82 1.55 10.05
CA VAL A 277 21.25 1.48 9.71
C VAL A 277 21.77 0.07 9.94
N ALA A 278 22.82 -0.32 9.22
CA ALA A 278 23.46 -1.61 9.41
C ALA A 278 24.07 -1.67 10.83
N PRO A 279 23.77 -2.71 11.62
CA PRO A 279 24.26 -2.82 12.98
C PRO A 279 25.75 -3.14 13.04
N ILE A 280 26.42 -2.66 14.10
CA ILE A 280 27.78 -3.06 14.48
C ILE A 280 27.73 -3.55 15.94
N PRO A 281 28.17 -4.79 16.26
CA PRO A 281 28.64 -5.82 15.34
C PRO A 281 27.53 -6.33 14.41
N TYR A 282 27.93 -7.00 13.33
CA TYR A 282 26.98 -7.60 12.39
C TYR A 282 26.02 -8.55 13.12
N ALA A 283 24.73 -8.39 12.86
CA ALA A 283 23.65 -9.17 13.49
C ALA A 283 22.57 -9.54 12.46
N GLY A 284 23.00 -10.11 11.34
CA GLY A 284 22.10 -10.58 10.28
C GLY A 284 21.67 -9.51 9.26
N ILE A 285 21.73 -8.23 9.61
CA ILE A 285 21.40 -7.10 8.73
C ILE A 285 22.69 -6.48 8.18
N ASN A 286 22.80 -6.36 6.86
CA ASN A 286 23.93 -5.74 6.17
C ASN A 286 23.52 -4.44 5.44
N GLN A 287 24.50 -3.74 4.87
CA GLN A 287 24.28 -2.47 4.19
C GLN A 287 23.32 -2.57 2.98
N ARG A 288 23.35 -3.67 2.23
CA ARG A 288 22.45 -3.90 1.10
C ARG A 288 21.00 -4.00 1.54
N ASP A 289 20.75 -4.59 2.72
CA ASP A 289 19.40 -4.63 3.29
C ASP A 289 18.91 -3.19 3.54
N ILE A 290 19.73 -2.35 4.19
CA ILE A 290 19.38 -0.95 4.45
C ILE A 290 19.03 -0.19 3.16
N GLU A 291 19.83 -0.36 2.11
CA GLU A 291 19.62 0.26 0.81
C GLU A 291 18.35 -0.25 0.11
N THR A 292 18.03 -1.54 0.28
CA THR A 292 16.85 -2.16 -0.32
C THR A 292 15.56 -1.67 0.32
N TYR A 293 15.51 -1.59 1.66
CA TYR A 293 14.33 -1.11 2.38
C TYR A 293 14.18 0.42 2.31
N GLY A 294 15.29 1.17 2.38
CA GLY A 294 15.28 2.62 2.21
C GLY A 294 14.55 3.41 3.31
N ASP A 295 14.37 2.82 4.50
CA ASP A 295 13.54 3.39 5.57
C ASP A 295 14.18 4.58 6.30
N ARG A 296 15.49 4.75 6.18
CA ARG A 296 16.27 5.70 6.99
C ARG A 296 15.74 7.13 6.93
N ALA A 297 15.41 7.65 5.74
CA ALA A 297 14.91 9.01 5.59
C ALA A 297 13.58 9.24 6.32
N ARG A 298 12.67 8.25 6.28
CA ARG A 298 11.40 8.27 7.00
C ARG A 298 11.62 8.24 8.51
N ILE A 299 12.49 7.35 8.97
CA ILE A 299 12.83 7.19 10.39
C ILE A 299 13.48 8.47 10.94
N ASP A 300 14.41 9.09 10.20
CA ASP A 300 15.04 10.35 10.59
C ASP A 300 14.07 11.53 10.59
N GLY A 301 13.13 11.57 9.63
CA GLY A 301 12.05 12.55 9.61
C GLY A 301 11.13 12.42 10.83
N ALA A 302 10.77 11.19 11.21
CA ALA A 302 10.00 10.93 12.43
C ALA A 302 10.77 11.36 13.69
N PHE A 303 12.07 11.08 13.75
CA PHE A 303 12.91 11.54 14.86
C PHE A 303 12.87 13.08 14.98
N ALA A 304 13.15 13.80 13.90
CA ALA A 304 13.16 15.26 13.89
C ALA A 304 11.79 15.88 14.22
N LYS A 305 10.70 15.20 13.82
CA LYS A 305 9.33 15.62 14.13
C LYS A 305 9.01 15.54 15.62
N TYR A 306 9.42 14.46 16.29
CA TYR A 306 9.00 14.21 17.68
C TYR A 306 10.03 14.64 18.72
N PHE A 307 11.32 14.41 18.45
CA PHE A 307 12.40 14.60 19.40
C PHE A 307 13.15 15.89 19.11
N HIS A 308 12.70 16.96 19.76
CA HIS A 308 13.34 18.26 19.76
C HIS A 308 12.95 18.99 21.06
N ARG A 309 13.70 20.01 21.48
CA ARG A 309 13.33 20.84 22.64
C ARG A 309 12.00 21.56 22.39
N ALA A 310 11.36 22.04 23.46
CA ALA A 310 10.12 22.79 23.37
C ALA A 310 10.26 23.99 22.42
N ARG A 311 9.27 24.16 21.52
CA ARG A 311 9.19 25.32 20.62
C ARG A 311 8.65 26.53 21.38
N SER A 312 8.85 27.74 20.85
CA SER A 312 8.44 28.99 21.52
C SER A 312 6.94 29.11 21.80
N ASP A 313 6.10 28.35 21.10
CA ASP A 313 4.64 28.29 21.27
C ASP A 313 4.16 27.35 22.39
N GLN A 314 5.04 26.48 22.91
CA GLN A 314 4.69 25.59 24.03
C GLN A 314 4.65 26.38 25.35
N ASN A 315 3.55 26.29 26.10
CA ASN A 315 3.33 27.10 27.32
C ASN A 315 3.29 26.30 28.64
N LYS A 316 3.57 24.99 28.57
CA LYS A 316 3.66 24.07 29.71
C LYS A 316 4.57 22.89 29.38
N GLU A 317 4.99 22.12 30.38
CA GLU A 317 5.61 20.81 30.11
C GLU A 317 4.61 19.86 29.45
N THR A 318 5.12 18.90 28.67
CA THR A 318 4.27 17.95 27.94
C THR A 318 4.67 16.51 28.23
N HIS A 319 3.70 15.60 28.31
CA HIS A 319 3.87 14.17 28.47
C HIS A 319 3.20 13.42 27.31
N ASP A 320 4.00 13.00 26.33
CA ASP A 320 3.53 12.26 25.16
C ASP A 320 3.75 10.76 25.33
N ILE A 321 2.73 9.96 25.02
CA ILE A 321 2.87 8.51 24.83
C ILE A 321 3.04 8.23 23.34
N ILE A 322 4.02 7.41 22.96
CA ILE A 322 4.23 6.97 21.58
C ILE A 322 4.32 5.44 21.54
N VAL A 323 3.37 4.79 20.86
CA VAL A 323 3.30 3.32 20.72
C VAL A 323 3.78 2.89 19.33
N PHE A 324 4.91 2.20 19.26
CA PHE A 324 5.54 1.80 18.00
C PHE A 324 6.42 0.55 18.19
N HIS A 325 7.59 0.51 17.55
CA HIS A 325 8.32 -0.73 17.29
C HIS A 325 9.77 -0.67 17.74
N ALA A 326 10.40 -1.85 17.81
CA ALA A 326 11.68 -2.02 18.49
C ALA A 326 12.84 -1.40 17.71
N ASN A 327 12.94 -1.60 16.39
CA ASN A 327 14.12 -1.14 15.65
C ASN A 327 14.23 0.39 15.67
N ILE A 328 13.11 1.07 15.44
CA ILE A 328 13.04 2.53 15.48
C ILE A 328 13.31 3.05 16.89
N LEU A 329 12.74 2.42 17.93
CA LEU A 329 12.94 2.87 19.31
C LEU A 329 14.41 2.77 19.73
N ARG A 330 15.07 1.64 19.41
CA ARG A 330 16.50 1.44 19.65
C ARG A 330 17.35 2.50 18.94
N TYR A 331 17.06 2.74 17.66
CA TYR A 331 17.76 3.76 16.88
C TYR A 331 17.55 5.18 17.43
N PHE A 332 16.33 5.52 17.86
CA PHE A 332 16.03 6.80 18.49
C PHE A 332 16.79 6.97 19.81
N ILE A 333 16.90 5.91 20.62
CA ILE A 333 17.73 5.94 21.84
C ILE A 333 19.19 6.24 21.49
N CYS A 334 19.78 5.53 20.52
CA CYS A 334 21.16 5.81 20.12
C CYS A 334 21.33 7.25 19.64
N LYS A 335 20.42 7.72 18.77
CA LYS A 335 20.49 9.06 18.17
C LYS A 335 20.34 10.18 19.20
N ILE A 336 19.36 10.09 20.10
CA ILE A 336 19.11 11.14 21.10
C ILE A 336 20.19 11.19 22.19
N MET A 337 20.77 10.04 22.52
CA MET A 337 21.88 9.95 23.47
C MET A 337 23.24 10.27 22.84
N GLN A 338 23.27 10.54 21.53
CA GLN A 338 24.50 10.75 20.75
C GLN A 338 25.47 9.56 20.84
N PHE A 339 24.93 8.35 20.98
CA PHE A 339 25.67 7.10 20.87
C PHE A 339 25.85 6.70 19.40
N PRO A 340 26.84 5.84 19.09
CA PRO A 340 26.94 5.23 17.77
C PRO A 340 25.61 4.58 17.37
N VAL A 341 25.02 5.05 16.27
CA VAL A 341 23.68 4.63 15.84
C VAL A 341 23.64 3.16 15.40
N GLU A 342 24.79 2.61 15.00
CA GLU A 342 25.00 1.22 14.63
C GLU A 342 24.88 0.27 15.84
N ALA A 343 24.93 0.78 17.07
CA ALA A 343 24.78 -0.01 18.29
C ALA A 343 23.32 -0.38 18.60
N TRP A 344 22.35 0.03 17.78
CA TRP A 344 20.92 -0.09 18.06
C TRP A 344 20.47 -1.53 18.37
N LEU A 345 21.01 -2.55 17.70
CA LEU A 345 20.67 -3.95 17.98
C LEU A 345 21.28 -4.52 19.28
N ARG A 346 22.11 -3.76 19.99
CA ARG A 346 22.62 -4.14 21.31
C ARG A 346 21.59 -3.89 22.43
N ILE A 347 20.49 -3.19 22.12
CA ILE A 347 19.44 -2.84 23.07
C ILE A 347 18.25 -3.78 22.88
N THR A 348 17.89 -4.56 23.91
CA THR A 348 16.66 -5.37 23.90
C THR A 348 15.51 -4.62 24.56
N LEU A 349 14.30 -4.80 24.04
CA LEU A 349 13.08 -4.13 24.51
C LEU A 349 11.98 -5.18 24.55
N ASN A 350 11.35 -5.45 25.68
CA ASN A 350 10.27 -6.45 25.75
C ASN A 350 8.97 -5.94 25.10
N HIS A 351 8.08 -6.82 24.67
CA HIS A 351 6.75 -6.45 24.23
C HIS A 351 5.99 -5.71 25.35
N GLY A 352 5.33 -4.61 25.01
CA GLY A 352 4.64 -3.75 25.99
C GLY A 352 5.56 -2.96 26.93
N SER A 353 6.88 -3.01 26.73
CA SER A 353 7.82 -2.30 27.61
C SER A 353 7.78 -0.78 27.42
N ILE A 354 8.14 -0.06 28.49
CA ILE A 354 8.17 1.41 28.55
C ILE A 354 9.63 1.90 28.57
N THR A 355 9.97 2.78 27.64
CA THR A 355 11.20 3.57 27.67
C THR A 355 10.82 5.02 27.94
N GLN A 356 11.42 5.65 28.95
CA GLN A 356 11.08 7.02 29.33
C GLN A 356 12.23 7.97 29.06
N ILE A 357 11.97 9.01 28.27
CA ILE A 357 12.94 10.04 27.89
C ILE A 357 12.39 11.41 28.29
N THR A 358 13.27 12.30 28.74
CA THR A 358 12.95 13.71 28.92
C THR A 358 13.94 14.55 28.14
N ILE A 359 13.43 15.46 27.32
CA ILE A 359 14.19 16.53 26.67
C ILE A 359 14.03 17.78 27.54
N LEU A 360 15.13 18.26 28.09
CA LEU A 360 15.19 19.48 28.89
C LEU A 360 15.18 20.73 28.00
N SER A 361 14.85 21.87 28.58
CA SER A 361 14.78 23.17 27.90
C SER A 361 16.07 23.60 27.21
N ASP A 362 17.21 23.21 27.76
CA ASP A 362 18.54 23.52 27.24
C ASP A 362 19.01 22.55 26.15
N GLY A 363 18.20 21.52 25.84
CA GLY A 363 18.55 20.43 24.93
C GLY A 363 19.21 19.25 25.62
N GLY A 364 19.40 19.27 26.95
CA GLY A 364 19.87 18.12 27.71
C GLY A 364 18.87 16.96 27.66
N ILE A 365 19.38 15.72 27.73
CA ILE A 365 18.57 14.51 27.64
C ILE A 365 18.68 13.71 28.94
N VAL A 366 17.53 13.29 29.46
CA VAL A 366 17.46 12.34 30.58
C VAL A 366 16.75 11.08 30.11
N LEU A 367 17.51 10.00 29.97
CA LEU A 367 16.98 8.65 29.72
C LEU A 367 16.73 7.96 31.06
N LYS A 368 15.48 7.97 31.52
CA LYS A 368 15.11 7.51 32.87
C LYS A 368 15.03 6.00 32.96
N THR A 369 14.53 5.35 31.91
CA THR A 369 14.44 3.89 31.83
C THR A 369 14.43 3.45 30.37
N ILE A 370 14.91 2.23 30.10
CA ILE A 370 14.92 1.58 28.79
C ILE A 370 14.25 0.23 28.93
N GLY A 371 13.17 0.01 28.17
CA GLY A 371 12.53 -1.31 28.08
C GLY A 371 11.96 -1.83 29.42
N ASP A 372 11.50 -0.94 30.30
CA ASP A 372 10.88 -1.35 31.57
C ASP A 372 9.66 -2.23 31.31
N SER A 373 9.70 -3.43 31.88
CA SER A 373 8.62 -4.41 31.90
C SER A 373 8.51 -5.08 33.27
N GLY A 374 9.12 -4.49 34.31
CA GLY A 374 9.10 -5.04 35.67
C GLY A 374 7.70 -5.07 36.30
N PHE A 375 6.75 -4.33 35.72
CA PHE A 375 5.34 -4.34 36.08
C PHE A 375 4.53 -5.46 35.38
N ILE A 376 5.14 -6.19 34.44
CA ILE A 376 4.54 -7.35 33.78
C ILE A 376 5.01 -8.62 34.52
N PRO A 377 4.11 -9.54 34.90
CA PRO A 377 4.52 -10.82 35.51
C PRO A 377 5.56 -11.56 34.65
N ALA A 378 6.59 -12.11 35.28
CA ALA A 378 7.75 -12.69 34.59
C ALA A 378 7.36 -13.75 33.53
N ASN A 379 6.33 -14.56 33.81
CA ASN A 379 5.83 -15.59 32.88
C ASN A 379 5.06 -15.04 31.67
N LYS A 380 4.84 -13.72 31.61
CA LYS A 380 4.17 -13.02 30.51
C LYS A 380 5.10 -12.11 29.71
N VAL A 381 6.37 -12.00 30.11
CA VAL A 381 7.36 -11.18 29.41
C VAL A 381 7.87 -11.92 28.16
N THR A 382 7.82 -11.25 27.01
CA THR A 382 8.36 -11.76 25.73
C THR A 382 9.11 -10.64 24.99
N PHE A 383 9.97 -10.99 24.03
CA PHE A 383 10.82 -10.06 23.27
C PHE A 383 10.66 -10.21 21.77
#